data_AF-A0A1D2MWK3-F1
#
_entry.id   AF-A0A1D2MWK3-F1
#
_cell.length_a   1.000
_cell.length_b   1.000
_cell.length_c   1.000
_cell.angle_alpha   90.00
_cell.angle_beta   90.00
_cell.angle_gamma   90.00
#
_symmetry.space_group_name_H-M   'P 1'
#
loop_
_entity.id
_entity.type
_entity.pdbx_description
1 polymer ?
#
loop_
_entity_poly.entity_id
_entity_poly.type
_entity_poly.pdbx_seq_one_letter_code
_entity_poly.pdbx_strand_id
1 'polypeptide(L)' 'MSNNGAEDVKRHRWFRDVDWDDVSKRRLQPPIIPKVSFDGDTRNFDEYPEEESWRTNSINDSDMKLFADF' A
#
# COMPACT_ATOMS: atom_id res chain seq x y z
N MET A 1 27.83 15.68 -7.89
CA MET A 1 26.66 15.39 -7.04
C MET A 1 25.66 14.65 -7.91
N SER A 2 25.27 13.44 -7.51
CA SER A 2 24.36 12.58 -8.26
C SER A 2 22.97 13.22 -8.30
N ASN A 3 22.59 13.74 -9.46
CA ASN A 3 21.44 14.62 -9.64
C ASN A 3 20.29 13.91 -10.39
N ASN A 4 20.33 12.58 -10.49
CA ASN A 4 19.39 11.82 -11.30
C ASN A 4 18.34 11.04 -10.46
N GLY A 5 18.33 11.24 -9.14
CA GLY A 5 17.29 10.71 -8.26
C GLY A 5 17.19 9.18 -8.30
N ALA A 6 16.01 8.66 -8.60
CA ALA A 6 15.76 7.22 -8.66
C ALA A 6 16.61 6.49 -9.73
N GLU A 7 17.06 7.18 -10.78
CA GLU A 7 17.89 6.57 -11.83
C GLU A 7 19.26 6.14 -11.32
N ASP A 8 19.83 6.85 -10.34
CA ASP A 8 21.10 6.46 -9.72
C ASP A 8 20.95 5.14 -8.94
N VAL A 9 19.79 4.93 -8.32
CA VAL A 9 19.46 3.68 -7.61
C VAL A 9 19.26 2.55 -8.62
N LYS A 10 18.46 2.76 -9.67
CA LYS A 10 18.17 1.74 -10.69
C LYS A 10 19.41 1.25 -11.42
N ARG A 11 20.39 2.12 -11.66
CA ARG A 11 21.66 1.80 -12.34
C ARG A 11 22.71 1.15 -11.43
N HIS A 12 22.47 1.11 -10.12
CA HIS A 12 23.42 0.53 -9.18
C HIS A 12 23.62 -0.97 -9.41
N ARG A 13 24.86 -1.46 -9.31
CA ARG A 13 25.26 -2.86 -9.55
C ARG A 13 24.47 -3.92 -8.77
N TRP A 14 23.86 -3.53 -7.64
CA TRP A 14 23.01 -4.42 -6.84
C TRP A 14 21.73 -4.83 -7.59
N PHE A 15 21.22 -3.95 -8.45
CA PHE A 15 19.99 -4.16 -9.24
C PHE A 15 20.27 -4.54 -10.70
N ARG A 16 21.49 -4.95 -11.05
CA ARG A 16 21.89 -5.21 -12.44
C ARG A 16 21.03 -6.25 -13.16
N ASP A 17 20.40 -7.15 -12.39
CA ASP A 17 19.59 -8.25 -12.89
C ASP A 17 18.07 -7.91 -12.86
N VAL A 18 17.71 -6.67 -12.52
CA VAL A 18 16.33 -6.18 -12.48
C VAL A 18 16.00 -5.43 -13.77
N ASP A 19 15.05 -5.96 -14.54
CA ASP A 19 14.41 -5.22 -15.64
C ASP A 19 13.33 -4.28 -15.07
N TRP A 20 13.66 -3.00 -14.95
CA TRP A 20 12.76 -1.98 -14.40
C TRP A 20 11.54 -1.69 -15.28
N ASP A 21 11.62 -1.94 -16.59
CA ASP A 21 10.46 -1.81 -17.49
C ASP A 21 9.44 -2.91 -17.20
N ASP A 22 9.89 -4.13 -16.99
CA ASP A 22 9.02 -5.26 -16.66
C ASP A 22 8.46 -5.17 -15.23
N VAL A 23 9.21 -4.61 -14.27
CA VAL A 23 8.67 -4.23 -12.95
C VAL A 23 7.48 -3.27 -13.12
N SER A 24 7.66 -2.19 -13.89
CA SER A 24 6.63 -1.16 -14.07
C SER A 24 5.36 -1.71 -14.75
N LYS A 25 5.54 -2.65 -15.68
CA LYS A 25 4.46 -3.32 -16.42
C LYS A 25 3.88 -4.53 -15.68
N ARG A 26 4.33 -4.81 -14.45
CA ARG A 26 3.89 -5.95 -13.62
C ARG A 26 4.08 -7.31 -14.31
N ARG A 27 5.17 -7.48 -15.05
CA ARG A 27 5.50 -8.70 -15.80
C ARG A 27 6.39 -9.68 -15.04
N LEU A 28 7.15 -9.18 -14.07
CA LEU A 28 7.95 -10.04 -13.19
C LEU A 28 7.04 -10.79 -12.23
N GLN A 29 7.27 -12.10 -12.09
CA GLN A 29 6.63 -12.90 -11.04
C GLN A 29 7.20 -12.47 -9.67
N PRO A 30 6.36 -12.07 -8.71
CA PRO A 30 6.85 -11.72 -7.39
C PRO A 30 7.38 -12.97 -6.67
N PRO A 31 8.40 -12.83 -5.80
CA PRO A 31 8.94 -13.96 -5.06
C PRO A 31 7.95 -14.54 -4.03
N ILE A 32 6.96 -13.75 -3.62
CA ILE A 32 5.91 -14.15 -2.68
C ILE A 32 4.56 -13.83 -3.32
N ILE A 33 3.76 -14.86 -3.52
CA ILE A 33 2.37 -14.74 -3.98
C ILE A 33 1.48 -15.00 -2.77
N PRO A 34 0.72 -14.01 -2.26
CA PRO A 34 -0.14 -14.18 -1.10
C PRO A 34 -1.26 -15.18 -1.42
N LYS A 35 -1.67 -15.97 -0.43
CA LYS A 35 -2.78 -16.92 -0.59
C LYS A 35 -4.09 -16.15 -0.43
N VAL A 36 -4.92 -16.17 -1.47
CA VAL A 36 -6.27 -15.58 -1.48
C VAL A 36 -7.24 -16.64 -1.98
N SER A 37 -8.35 -16.82 -1.29
CA SER A 37 -9.33 -17.87 -1.59
C SER A 37 -10.74 -17.35 -1.92
N PHE A 38 -11.07 -16.11 -1.54
CA PHE A 38 -12.33 -15.44 -1.85
C PHE A 38 -12.17 -13.91 -1.67
N ASP A 39 -13.13 -13.13 -2.16
CA ASP A 39 -13.05 -11.66 -2.21
C ASP A 39 -12.93 -10.98 -0.82
N GLY A 40 -13.37 -11.64 0.25
CA GLY A 40 -13.30 -11.16 1.63
C GLY A 40 -12.20 -11.80 2.46
N ASP A 41 -11.20 -12.44 1.84
CA ASP A 41 -10.17 -13.19 2.56
C ASP A 41 -9.17 -12.28 3.28
N THR A 42 -9.32 -12.14 4.61
CA THR A 42 -8.50 -11.28 5.46
C THR A 42 -7.28 -11.99 6.08
N ARG A 43 -6.97 -13.24 5.69
CA ARG A 43 -5.91 -14.05 6.35
C ARG A 43 -4.49 -13.49 6.28
N ASN A 44 -4.23 -12.57 5.36
CA ASN A 44 -2.92 -11.93 5.21
C ASN A 44 -2.82 -10.62 6.02
N PHE A 45 -3.81 -10.34 6.87
CA PHE A 45 -3.85 -9.24 7.82
C PHE A 45 -3.90 -9.79 9.25
N ASP A 46 -3.36 -9.01 10.19
CA ASP A 46 -3.47 -9.33 11.61
C ASP A 46 -4.91 -9.10 12.09
N GLU A 47 -5.35 -9.93 13.04
CA GLU A 47 -6.63 -9.74 13.73
C GLU A 47 -6.44 -8.74 14.86
N TYR A 48 -7.18 -7.64 14.79
CA TYR A 48 -7.25 -6.64 15.84
C TYR A 48 -8.59 -6.75 16.56
N PRO A 49 -8.64 -6.51 17.89
CA PRO A 49 -9.91 -6.43 18.58
C PRO A 49 -10.82 -5.39 17.91
N GLU A 50 -12.08 -5.74 17.70
CA GLU A 50 -13.11 -4.76 17.39
C GLU A 50 -13.36 -3.90 18.64
N GLU A 51 -12.46 -2.95 18.92
CA GLU A 51 -12.73 -2.01 19.98
C GLU A 51 -13.90 -1.13 19.57
N GLU A 52 -15.00 -1.17 20.33
CA GLU A 52 -16.10 -0.21 20.15
C GLU A 52 -15.72 1.19 20.65
N SER A 53 -14.47 1.41 21.09
CA SER A 53 -13.99 2.68 21.63
C SER A 53 -14.04 3.83 20.61
N TRP A 54 -14.04 3.53 19.30
CA TRP A 54 -14.26 4.51 18.24
C TRP A 54 -15.75 4.74 17.91
N ARG A 55 -16.70 3.97 18.45
CA ARG A 55 -18.13 4.29 18.33
C ARG A 55 -18.41 5.52 19.18
N THR A 56 -18.12 6.69 18.60
CA THR A 56 -18.35 7.96 19.26
C THR A 56 -19.84 8.24 19.33
N ASN A 57 -20.22 9.14 20.22
CA ASN A 57 -21.54 9.76 20.17
C ASN A 57 -21.76 10.46 18.82
N SER A 58 -23.03 10.72 18.47
CA SER A 58 -23.41 11.47 17.27
C SER A 58 -22.53 12.71 17.06
N ILE A 59 -21.92 12.82 15.87
CA ILE A 59 -21.11 13.96 15.45
C ILE A 59 -22.04 15.18 15.30
N ASN A 60 -21.56 16.37 15.69
CA ASN A 60 -22.32 17.62 15.55
C ASN A 60 -22.16 18.24 14.15
N ASP A 61 -23.01 19.20 13.82
CA ASP A 61 -23.01 19.86 12.50
C ASP A 61 -21.70 20.60 12.17
N SER A 62 -20.97 21.08 13.18
CA SER A 62 -19.65 21.73 12.95
C SER A 62 -18.59 20.71 12.54
N ASP A 63 -18.55 19.56 13.19
CA ASP A 63 -17.58 18.50 12.90
C ASP A 63 -17.90 17.82 11.56
N MET A 64 -19.19 17.69 11.21
CA MET A 64 -19.61 17.18 9.89
C MET A 64 -19.12 18.06 8.73
N LYS A 65 -18.93 19.37 8.93
CA LYS A 65 -18.40 20.26 7.89
C LYS A 65 -16.93 20.00 7.55
N LEU A 66 -16.17 19.35 8.43
CA LEU A 66 -14.76 18.99 8.18
C LEU A 66 -14.61 17.96 7.06
N PHE A 67 -15.69 17.25 6.71
CA PHE A 67 -15.69 16.18 5.71
C PHE A 67 -16.60 16.50 4.52
N ALA A 68 -16.98 17.77 4.34
CA ALA A 68 -17.94 18.17 3.30
C ALA A 68 -17.42 17.93 1.86
N ASP A 69 -16.11 17.77 1.70
CA ASP A 69 -15.40 17.59 0.44
C ASP A 69 -14.57 16.29 0.38
N PHE A 70 -14.78 15.36 1.32
CA PHE A 70 -14.25 14.00 1.23
C PHE A 70 -14.98 13.20 0.14
#